data_AF-A0A917HUW3-F1
#
_entry.id   AF-A0A917HUW3-F1
#
_cell.length_a   1.000
_cell.length_b   1.000
_cell.length_c   1.000
_cell.angle_alpha   90.00
_cell.angle_beta   90.00
_cell.angle_gamma   90.00
#
_symmetry.space_group_name_H-M   'P 1'
#
loop_
_entity.id
_entity.type
_entity.pdbx_description
1 polymer ?
#
loop_
_entity_poly.entity_id
_entity_poly.type
_entity_poly.pdbx_seq_one_letter_code
_entity_poly.pdbx_strand_id
1 'polypeptide(L)'
;MHGYALAQRLKDISEDYLQIEEGSLYPALQRMLKTGWLETEMGLSARNRPVRIFKVTEAGQKHLEQELASVEKMFAGVTRVLALAGQ
;
A
#
# COMPACT_ATOMS: atom_id res chain seq x y z
N MET A 1 -4.33 -10.90 -1.49
CA MET A 1 -5.42 -10.09 -2.10
C MET A 1 -5.07 -9.80 -3.56
N HIS A 2 -6.04 -9.65 -4.47
CA HIS A 2 -5.74 -9.24 -5.86
C HIS A 2 -5.72 -7.70 -6.00
N GLY A 3 -5.05 -7.19 -7.03
CA GLY A 3 -4.75 -5.74 -7.19
C GLY A 3 -5.98 -4.83 -7.09
N TYR A 4 -7.04 -5.12 -7.83
CA TYR A 4 -8.29 -4.33 -7.75
C TYR A 4 -8.90 -4.30 -6.33
N ALA A 5 -8.93 -5.44 -5.63
CA ALA A 5 -9.45 -5.49 -4.26
C ALA A 5 -8.57 -4.70 -3.28
N LEU A 6 -7.27 -4.60 -3.55
CA LEU A 6 -6.36 -3.77 -2.76
C LEU A 6 -6.66 -2.28 -2.94
N ALA A 7 -6.85 -1.81 -4.18
CA ALA A 7 -7.23 -0.41 -4.45
C ALA A 7 -8.53 -0.03 -3.73
N GLN A 8 -9.55 -0.89 -3.85
CA GLN A 8 -10.84 -0.67 -3.20
C GLN A 8 -10.71 -0.63 -1.68
N ARG A 9 -9.96 -1.57 -1.10
CA ARG A 9 -9.75 -1.60 0.35
C ARG A 9 -9.00 -0.38 0.87
N LEU A 10 -8.02 0.13 0.14
CA LEU A 10 -7.29 1.34 0.52
C LEU A 10 -8.21 2.57 0.49
N LYS A 11 -9.04 2.68 -0.55
CA LYS A 11 -10.07 3.72 -0.66
C LYS A 11 -11.03 3.67 0.54
N ASP A 12 -11.59 2.49 0.83
CA ASP A 12 -12.56 2.29 1.91
C ASP A 12 -11.96 2.63 3.30
N ILE A 13 -10.75 2.14 3.60
CA ILE A 13 -10.07 2.42 4.88
C ILE A 13 -9.71 3.90 5.01
N SER A 14 -9.40 4.55 3.90
CA SER A 14 -9.02 5.96 3.88
C SER A 14 -10.21 6.91 3.88
N GLU A 15 -11.46 6.44 3.98
CA GLU A 15 -12.66 7.30 3.85
C GLU A 15 -12.59 8.21 2.62
N ASP A 16 -12.24 7.65 1.46
CA ASP A 16 -12.07 8.35 0.17
C ASP A 16 -10.93 9.39 0.09
N TYR A 17 -10.15 9.62 1.16
CA TYR A 17 -9.01 10.55 1.14
C TYR A 17 -7.83 10.04 0.30
N LEU A 18 -7.66 8.72 0.17
CA LEU A 18 -6.61 8.10 -0.66
C LEU A 18 -7.22 7.38 -1.85
N GLN A 19 -7.19 8.04 -3.01
CA GLN A 19 -7.65 7.48 -4.28
C GLN A 19 -6.46 7.01 -5.10
N ILE A 20 -6.23 5.70 -5.09
CA ILE A 20 -5.13 5.08 -5.83
C ILE A 20 -5.67 4.48 -7.12
N GLU A 21 -5.37 5.14 -8.22
CA GLU A 21 -5.70 4.67 -9.56
C GLU A 21 -4.96 3.38 -9.92
N GLU A 22 -5.59 2.51 -10.72
CA GLU A 22 -4.97 1.28 -11.20
C GLU A 22 -3.66 1.53 -11.94
N GLY A 23 -3.61 2.61 -12.73
CA GLY A 23 -2.42 3.05 -13.46
C GLY A 23 -1.22 3.38 -12.56
N SER A 24 -1.46 3.70 -11.29
CA SER A 24 -0.43 3.94 -10.28
C SER A 24 -0.13 2.68 -9.45
N LEU A 25 -1.18 1.92 -9.11
CA LEU A 25 -1.07 0.75 -8.25
C LEU A 25 -0.26 -0.38 -8.88
N TYR A 26 -0.58 -0.77 -10.11
CA TYR A 26 0.08 -1.94 -10.72
C TYR A 26 1.58 -1.74 -10.96
N PRO A 27 2.06 -0.58 -11.43
CA PRO A 27 3.50 -0.32 -11.48
C PRO A 27 4.17 -0.37 -10.10
N ALA A 28 3.51 0.11 -9.04
CA ALA A 28 4.04 0.01 -7.69
C ALA A 28 4.16 -1.46 -7.23
N LEU A 29 3.10 -2.25 -7.40
CA LEU A 29 3.13 -3.69 -7.11
C LEU A 29 4.23 -4.41 -7.90
N GLN A 30 4.44 -4.05 -9.16
CA GLN A 30 5.51 -4.64 -9.98
C GLN A 30 6.91 -4.25 -9.47
N ARG A 31 7.12 -3.02 -9.00
CA ARG A 31 8.38 -2.64 -8.35
C ARG A 31 8.60 -3.45 -7.07
N MET A 32 7.57 -3.60 -6.23
CA MET A 32 7.67 -4.36 -4.99
C MET A 32 7.93 -5.86 -5.22
N LEU A 33 7.40 -6.44 -6.31
CA LEU A 33 7.76 -7.79 -6.75
C LEU A 33 9.23 -7.87 -7.19
N LYS A 34 9.70 -6.90 -7.99
CA LYS A 34 11.10 -6.86 -8.46
C LYS A 34 12.12 -6.69 -7.32
N THR A 35 11.76 -5.96 -6.27
CA THR A 35 12.59 -5.79 -5.06
C THR A 35 12.48 -6.95 -4.08
N GLY A 36 11.59 -7.92 -4.33
CA GLY A 36 11.38 -9.07 -3.44
C GLY A 36 10.58 -8.76 -2.18
N TRP A 37 9.93 -7.60 -2.09
CA TRP A 37 9.04 -7.26 -0.97
C TRP A 37 7.66 -7.92 -1.07
N LEU A 38 7.25 -8.25 -2.29
CA LEU A 38 6.07 -9.05 -2.54
C LEU A 38 6.46 -10.34 -3.25
N GLU A 39 5.62 -11.35 -3.06
CA GLU A 39 5.54 -12.54 -3.89
C GLU A 39 4.10 -12.68 -4.41
N THR A 40 3.91 -13.63 -5.33
CA THR A 40 2.60 -13.82 -5.93
C THR A 40 2.28 -15.27 -6.23
N GLU A 41 0.99 -15.59 -6.10
CA GLU A 41 0.41 -16.86 -6.51
C GLU A 41 -0.80 -16.62 -7.41
N MET A 42 -1.14 -17.65 -8.20
CA MET A 42 -2.39 -17.68 -8.93
C MET A 42 -3.51 -18.10 -7.99
N GLY A 43 -4.65 -17.41 -8.06
CA GLY A 43 -5.86 -17.81 -7.35
C GLY A 43 -7.11 -17.47 -8.15
N LEU A 44 -8.27 -17.65 -7.53
CA LEU A 44 -9.56 -17.39 -8.14
C LEU A 44 -10.22 -16.19 -7.44
N SER A 45 -10.80 -15.29 -8.21
CA SER A 45 -11.66 -14.21 -7.68
C SER A 45 -13.01 -14.78 -7.21
N ALA A 46 -13.80 -13.95 -6.51
CA ALA A 46 -15.17 -14.28 -6.13
C ALA A 46 -16.08 -14.65 -7.33
N ARG A 47 -15.71 -14.25 -8.56
CA ARG A 47 -16.40 -14.59 -9.81
C ARG A 47 -15.73 -15.75 -10.56
N ASN A 48 -14.93 -16.56 -9.89
CA ASN A 48 -14.22 -17.72 -10.42
C ASN A 48 -13.27 -17.40 -11.60
N ARG A 49 -12.77 -16.16 -11.69
CA ARG A 49 -11.77 -15.75 -12.70
C ARG A 49 -10.35 -15.87 -12.13
N PRO A 50 -9.37 -16.40 -12.89
CA PRO A 50 -7.97 -16.39 -12.48
C PRO A 50 -7.49 -14.97 -12.17
N VAL A 51 -6.90 -14.79 -10.99
CA VAL A 51 -6.32 -13.52 -10.56
C VAL A 51 -4.96 -13.74 -9.94
N ARG A 52 -4.14 -12.70 -10.04
CA ARG A 52 -2.86 -12.62 -9.35
C ARG A 52 -3.10 -12.19 -7.91
N ILE A 53 -2.73 -13.05 -6.95
CA ILE A 53 -2.80 -12.76 -5.51
C ILE A 53 -1.41 -12.35 -5.06
N PHE A 54 -1.32 -11.20 -4.38
CA PHE A 54 -0.07 -10.70 -3.82
C PHE A 54 0.02 -11.07 -2.32
N LYS A 55 1.22 -11.43 -1.89
CA LYS A 55 1.60 -11.71 -0.50
C LYS A 55 2.87 -10.94 -0.15
N VAL A 56 2.94 -10.46 1.09
CA VAL A 56 4.13 -9.76 1.59
C VAL A 56 5.14 -10.80 2.06
N THR A 57 6.39 -10.67 1.60
CA THR A 57 7.49 -11.56 2.01
C THR A 57 8.05 -11.12 3.36
N GLU A 58 8.92 -11.91 3.98
CA GLU A 58 9.65 -11.48 5.18
C GLU A 58 10.48 -10.22 4.95
N ALA A 59 11.12 -10.10 3.78
CA ALA A 59 11.86 -8.90 3.40
C ALA A 59 10.92 -7.68 3.26
N GLY A 60 9.72 -7.89 2.71
CA GLY A 60 8.68 -6.87 2.63
C GLY A 60 8.16 -6.44 3.99
N GLN A 61 8.00 -7.36 4.95
CA GLN A 61 7.60 -7.02 6.32
C GLN A 61 8.65 -6.15 7.01
N LYS A 62 9.94 -6.52 6.94
CA LYS A 62 11.03 -5.71 7.50
C LYS A 62 11.11 -4.32 6.87
N HIS A 63 10.89 -4.22 5.56
CA HIS A 63 10.84 -2.93 4.89
C HIS A 63 9.63 -2.09 5.33
N LEU A 64 8.46 -2.72 5.47
CA LEU A 64 7.24 -2.05 5.95
C LEU A 64 7.42 -1.43 7.34
N GLU A 65 8.08 -2.12 8.26
CA GLU A 65 8.38 -1.58 9.60
C GLU A 65 9.22 -0.30 9.54
N GLN A 66 10.19 -0.25 8.62
CA GLN A 66 11.04 0.94 8.41
C GLN A 66 10.25 2.10 7.81
N GLU A 67 9.42 1.83 6.81
CA GLU A 67 8.58 2.84 6.17
C GLU A 67 7.54 3.41 7.14
N LEU A 68 6.92 2.58 7.98
CA LEU A 68 6.00 3.04 9.02
C LEU A 68 6.67 4.02 9.97
N ALA A 69 7.85 3.69 10.49
CA ALA A 69 8.61 4.57 11.37
C ALA A 69 9.01 5.89 10.68
N SER A 70 9.28 5.86 9.37
CA SER A 70 9.58 7.04 8.57
C SER A 70 8.36 7.95 8.42
N VAL A 71 7.21 7.36 8.06
CA VAL A 71 5.93 8.06 7.88
C VAL A 71 5.46 8.71 9.18
N GLU A 72 5.56 8.01 10.32
CA GLU A 72 5.23 8.56 11.63
C GLU A 72 6.06 9.80 11.96
N LYS A 73 7.37 9.77 11.71
CA LYS A 73 8.26 10.92 11.91
C LYS A 73 7.89 12.09 11.01
N MET A 74 7.55 11.81 9.75
CA MET A 74 7.12 12.84 8.80
C MET A 74 5.83 13.53 9.28
N PHE A 75 4.81 12.75 9.67
CA PHE A 75 3.56 13.30 10.20
C PHE A 75 3.80 14.13 11.46
N ALA A 76 4.63 13.66 12.40
CA ALA A 76 4.98 14.43 13.59
C ALA A 76 5.63 15.79 13.25
N GLY A 77 6.50 15.82 12.24
CA GLY A 77 7.09 17.06 11.72
C GLY A 77 6.04 18.02 11.15
N VAL A 78 5.14 17.52 10.29
CA VAL A 78 4.04 18.32 9.70
C VAL A 78 3.14 18.89 10.80
N THR A 79 2.71 18.07 11.76
CA THR A 79 1.88 18.51 12.89
C THR A 79 2.55 19.61 13.70
N ARG A 80 3.87 19.53 13.93
CA ARG A 80 4.61 20.56 14.66
C ARG A 80 4.66 21.89 13.93
N VAL A 81 4.80 21.87 12.60
CA VAL A 81 4.75 23.10 11.78
C VAL A 81 3.35 23.71 11.80
N LEU A 82 2.31 22.90 11.61
CA LEU A 82 0.93 23.38 11.61
C LEU A 82 0.52 23.97 12.96
N ALA A 83 1.00 23.41 14.07
CA ALA A 83 0.73 23.94 15.41
C ALA A 83 1.31 25.35 15.63
N LEU A 84 2.41 25.70 14.97
CA LEU A 84 2.99 27.05 15.02
C LEU A 84 2.29 28.03 14.09
N ALA A 85 1.73 27.57 12.97
CA ALA A 85 1.00 28.42 12.02
C ALA A 85 -0.40 28.85 12.52
N GLY A 86 -0.90 28.22 13.58
CA GLY A 86 -2.14 28.60 14.27
C GLY A 86 -1.96 29.62 15.41
N GLN A 87 -0.74 30.11 15.64
CA GLN A 87 -0.42 31.21 16.56
C GLN A 87 -0.25 32.52 15.78
#